data_AF-A0A6V7I192-F1
#
_entry.id   AF-A0A6V7I192-F1
#
_cell.length_a   1.000
_cell.length_b   1.000
_cell.length_c   1.000
_cell.angle_alpha   90.00
_cell.angle_beta   90.00
_cell.angle_gamma   90.00
#
_symmetry.space_group_name_H-M   'P 1'
#
loop_
_entity.id
_entity.type
_entity.pdbx_description
1 polymer ?
#
loop_
_entity_poly.entity_id
_entity_poly.type
_entity_poly.pdbx_seq_one_letter_code
_entity_poly.pdbx_strand_id
1 'polypeptide(L)'
;LGLRIWDIFLLDGDRILSAMAYTIMKLHKRYLIPLDGLDEFCSYLQIKLEKDFRYDDDTVISAMEKNQEELKRAKLDYPGNPLPHELPRFPFGTFKEPSFSSK
;
A
#
# COMPACT_ATOMS: atom_id res chain seq x y z
N LEU A 1 -15.43 5.57 -1.71
CA LEU A 1 -14.17 4.94 -2.16
C LEU A 1 -13.93 3.53 -1.61
N GLY A 2 -13.87 3.34 -0.28
CA GLY A 2 -13.46 2.06 0.32
C GLY A 2 -14.21 0.82 -0.20
N LEU A 3 -15.55 0.87 -0.25
CA LEU A 3 -16.37 -0.23 -0.78
C LEU A 3 -16.07 -0.55 -2.26
N ARG A 4 -15.88 0.46 -3.10
CA ARG A 4 -15.54 0.24 -4.52
C ARG A 4 -14.21 -0.45 -4.71
N ILE A 5 -13.22 -0.13 -3.87
CA ILE A 5 -11.93 -0.83 -3.88
C ILE A 5 -12.10 -2.29 -3.43
N TRP A 6 -12.96 -2.55 -2.44
CA TRP A 6 -13.27 -3.92 -2.03
C TRP A 6 -13.96 -4.73 -3.12
N ASP A 7 -14.90 -4.14 -3.86
CA ASP A 7 -15.57 -4.80 -4.99
C ASP A 7 -14.55 -5.21 -6.06
N ILE A 8 -13.61 -4.32 -6.39
CA ILE A 8 -12.54 -4.60 -7.36
C ILE A 8 -11.55 -5.63 -6.81
N PHE A 9 -11.20 -5.55 -5.53
CA PHE A 9 -10.32 -6.52 -4.87
C PHE A 9 -10.91 -7.95 -4.92
N LEU A 10 -12.22 -8.10 -4.76
CA LEU A 10 -12.88 -9.40 -4.87
C LEU A 10 -12.81 -9.98 -6.29
N LEU A 11 -12.72 -9.12 -7.31
CA LEU A 11 -12.61 -9.53 -8.72
C LEU A 11 -11.16 -9.79 -9.15
N ASP A 12 -10.26 -8.84 -8.87
CA ASP A 12 -8.89 -8.79 -9.40
C ASP A 12 -7.82 -9.28 -8.41
N GLY A 13 -8.18 -9.46 -7.14
CA GLY A 13 -7.29 -9.93 -6.08
C GLY A 13 -6.35 -8.87 -5.51
N ASP A 14 -5.28 -9.34 -4.87
CA ASP A 14 -4.35 -8.56 -4.05
C ASP A 14 -3.55 -7.49 -4.80
N ARG A 15 -3.32 -7.68 -6.10
CA ARG A 15 -2.60 -6.73 -6.95
C ARG A 15 -3.22 -5.34 -6.96
N ILE A 16 -4.53 -5.24 -6.70
CA ILE A 16 -5.19 -3.93 -6.63
C ILE A 16 -4.72 -3.09 -5.44
N LEU A 17 -4.28 -3.73 -4.35
CA LEU A 17 -3.81 -3.01 -3.16
C LEU A 17 -2.55 -2.20 -3.46
N SER A 18 -1.59 -2.77 -4.18
CA SER A 18 -0.39 -2.07 -4.62
C SER A 18 -0.71 -0.94 -5.59
N ALA A 19 -1.63 -1.18 -6.54
CA ALA A 19 -2.08 -0.15 -7.48
C ALA A 19 -2.78 1.01 -6.77
N MET A 20 -3.61 0.72 -5.78
CA MET A 20 -4.33 1.75 -5.02
C MET A 20 -3.37 2.55 -4.14
N ALA A 21 -2.44 1.90 -3.43
CA ALA A 21 -1.43 2.58 -2.64
C ALA A 21 -0.58 3.54 -3.50
N TYR A 22 -0.13 3.08 -4.66
CA TYR A 22 0.60 3.91 -5.61
C TYR A 22 -0.25 5.08 -6.13
N THR A 23 -1.53 4.84 -6.41
CA THR A 23 -2.47 5.88 -6.86
C THR A 23 -2.68 6.96 -5.81
N ILE A 24 -2.88 6.61 -4.55
CA ILE A 24 -2.96 7.56 -3.43
C ILE A 24 -1.70 8.42 -3.37
N MET A 25 -0.52 7.78 -3.41
CA MET A 25 0.75 8.52 -3.37
C MET A 25 0.90 9.49 -4.55
N LYS A 26 0.45 9.10 -5.75
CA LYS A 26 0.55 9.93 -6.96
C LYS A 26 -0.44 11.09 -6.96
N LEU A 27 -1.70 10.86 -6.59
CA LEU A 27 -2.74 11.89 -6.51
C LEU A 27 -2.44 12.95 -5.44
N HIS A 28 -1.79 12.54 -4.35
CA HIS A 28 -1.48 13.41 -3.20
C HIS A 28 -0.01 13.84 -3.15
N LYS A 29 0.79 13.55 -4.18
CA LYS A 29 2.23 13.82 -4.23
C LYS A 29 2.63 15.22 -3.77
N ARG A 30 1.87 16.25 -4.19
CA ARG A 30 2.15 17.65 -3.83
C ARG A 30 2.01 17.94 -2.32
N TYR A 31 1.20 17.16 -1.61
CA TYR A 31 1.00 17.29 -0.17
C TYR A 31 1.92 16.38 0.63
N LEU A 32 2.37 15.26 0.04
CA LEU A 32 3.25 14.29 0.69
C LEU A 32 4.72 14.72 0.65
N ILE A 33 5.19 15.32 -0.44
CA ILE A 33 6.60 15.74 -0.60
C ILE A 33 7.08 16.70 0.50
N PRO A 34 6.29 17.70 0.95
CA PRO A 34 6.74 18.64 1.98
C PRO A 34 6.72 18.09 3.41
N LEU A 35 6.29 16.84 3.64
CA LEU A 35 6.21 16.26 4.99
C LEU A 35 7.61 15.78 5.41
N ASP A 36 8.05 16.18 6.60
CA ASP A 36 9.43 15.97 7.04
C ASP A 36 9.61 14.65 7.83
N GLY A 37 8.51 14.05 8.29
CA GLY A 37 8.54 12.86 9.15
C GLY A 37 7.48 11.81 8.85
N LEU A 38 7.75 10.57 9.28
CA LEU A 38 6.82 9.44 9.14
C LEU A 38 5.49 9.68 9.87
N ASP A 39 5.52 10.36 11.02
CA ASP A 39 4.32 10.66 11.80
C ASP A 39 3.38 11.61 11.05
N GLU A 40 3.93 12.66 10.42
CA GLU A 40 3.16 13.59 9.60
C GLU A 40 2.61 12.91 8.34
N PHE A 41 3.42 12.05 7.72
CA PHE A 41 3.01 11.23 6.58
C PHE A 41 1.83 10.31 6.94
N CYS A 42 1.95 9.55 8.03
CA CYS A 42 0.89 8.68 8.52
C CYS A 42 -0.35 9.47 8.91
N SER A 43 -0.20 10.61 9.59
CA SER A 43 -1.30 11.50 9.96
C SER A 43 -2.04 12.04 8.74
N TYR A 44 -1.31 12.41 7.67
CA TYR A 44 -1.93 12.82 6.42
C TYR A 44 -2.79 11.70 5.81
N LEU A 45 -2.22 10.49 5.68
CA LEU A 45 -2.93 9.36 5.08
C LEU A 45 -4.12 8.89 5.92
N GLN A 46 -3.97 8.80 7.24
CA GLN A 46 -4.97 8.19 8.13
C GLN A 46 -6.03 9.18 8.60
N ILE A 47 -5.69 10.47 8.77
CA ILE A 47 -6.60 11.47 9.34
C ILE A 47 -7.10 12.45 8.28
N LYS A 48 -6.22 12.94 7.40
CA LYS A 48 -6.64 13.95 6.40
C LYS A 48 -7.43 13.31 5.26
N LEU A 49 -6.93 12.22 4.69
CA LEU A 49 -7.60 11.55 3.56
C LEU A 49 -8.89 10.83 3.95
N GLU A 50 -9.02 10.38 5.20
CA GLU A 50 -10.24 9.76 5.71
C GLU A 50 -11.41 10.75 5.74
N LYS A 51 -11.13 12.01 6.11
CA LYS A 51 -12.14 13.08 6.17
C LYS A 51 -12.48 13.64 4.80
N ASP A 52 -11.47 13.83 3.96
CA ASP A 52 -11.64 14.40 2.63
C ASP A 52 -10.54 13.88 1.70
N PHE A 53 -10.93 12.98 0.80
CA PHE A 53 -10.04 12.41 -0.21
C PHE A 53 -9.73 13.40 -1.35
N ARG A 54 -10.47 14.52 -1.46
CA ARG A 54 -10.31 15.59 -2.47
C ARG A 54 -10.60 15.20 -3.91
N TYR A 55 -10.98 13.95 -4.15
CA TYR A 55 -11.37 13.43 -5.44
C TYR A 55 -12.62 12.59 -5.27
N ASP A 56 -13.52 12.63 -6.24
CA ASP A 56 -14.66 11.73 -6.30
C ASP A 56 -14.21 10.30 -6.64
N ASP A 57 -15.04 9.33 -6.29
CA ASP A 57 -14.74 7.91 -6.47
C ASP A 57 -14.40 7.55 -7.92
N ASP A 58 -15.10 8.09 -8.92
CA ASP A 58 -14.88 7.73 -10.33
C ASP A 58 -13.54 8.26 -10.84
N THR A 59 -13.16 9.48 -10.45
CA THR A 59 -11.83 10.04 -10.73
C THR A 59 -10.73 9.16 -10.16
N VAL A 60 -10.90 8.66 -8.93
CA VAL A 60 -9.89 7.80 -8.28
C VAL A 60 -9.80 6.45 -8.98
N ILE A 61 -10.93 5.82 -9.31
CA ILE A 61 -10.95 4.54 -10.02
C ILE A 61 -10.28 4.67 -11.40
N SER A 62 -10.61 5.71 -12.17
CA SER A 62 -9.98 5.94 -13.48
C SER A 62 -8.46 6.19 -13.38
N ALA A 63 -8.03 6.91 -12.35
CA ALA A 63 -6.60 7.10 -12.08
C ALA A 63 -5.93 5.77 -11.70
N MET A 64 -6.61 4.94 -10.91
CA MET A 64 -6.12 3.64 -10.48
C MET A 64 -5.95 2.67 -11.64
N GLU A 65 -6.91 2.58 -12.57
CA GLU A 65 -6.80 1.74 -13.77
C GLU A 65 -5.55 2.08 -14.60
N LYS A 66 -5.32 3.39 -14.85
CA LYS A 66 -4.14 3.87 -15.58
C LYS A 66 -2.84 3.53 -14.86
N ASN A 67 -2.82 3.71 -13.54
CA ASN A 67 -1.65 3.42 -12.71
C ASN A 67 -1.39 1.91 -12.60
N GLN A 68 -2.43 1.08 -12.59
CA GLN A 68 -2.30 -0.37 -12.60
C GLN A 68 -1.68 -0.86 -13.90
N GLU A 69 -2.07 -0.30 -15.05
CA GLU A 69 -1.39 -0.56 -16.33
C GLU A 69 0.07 -0.13 -16.32
N GLU A 70 0.38 1.05 -15.75
CA GLU A 70 1.74 1.55 -15.61
C GLU A 70 2.62 0.58 -14.79
N LEU A 71 2.11 0.12 -13.64
CA LEU A 71 2.80 -0.87 -12.79
C LEU A 71 3.00 -2.20 -13.51
N LYS A 72 1.99 -2.69 -14.24
CA LYS A 72 2.08 -3.92 -15.04
C LYS A 72 3.18 -3.82 -16.10
N ARG A 73 3.24 -2.69 -16.83
CA ARG A 73 4.29 -2.45 -17.84
C ARG A 73 5.69 -2.38 -17.21
N ALA A 74 5.79 -1.83 -16.01
CA ALA A 74 7.02 -1.76 -15.24
C ALA A 74 7.40 -3.08 -14.53
N LYS A 75 6.53 -4.10 -14.54
CA LYS A 75 6.66 -5.34 -13.74
C LYS A 75 6.76 -5.07 -12.24
N LEU A 76 6.03 -4.06 -11.77
CA LEU A 76 5.95 -3.65 -10.36
C LEU A 76 4.55 -3.86 -9.76
N ASP A 77 3.62 -4.46 -10.51
CA ASP A 77 2.26 -4.78 -10.05
C ASP A 77 2.20 -5.98 -9.11
N TYR A 78 3.29 -6.74 -9.00
CA TYR A 78 3.38 -7.90 -8.14
C TYR A 78 4.76 -7.96 -7.46
N PRO A 79 4.83 -8.02 -6.11
CA PRO A 79 6.10 -8.05 -5.39
C PRO A 79 6.87 -9.37 -5.53
N GLY A 80 6.28 -10.40 -6.14
CA GLY A 80 6.87 -11.73 -6.26
C GLY A 80 6.49 -12.64 -5.10
N ASN A 81 7.01 -13.87 -5.14
CA ASN A 81 6.88 -14.77 -4.00
C ASN A 81 7.77 -14.29 -2.86
N PRO A 82 7.31 -14.41 -1.59
CA PRO A 82 8.16 -14.14 -0.44
C PRO A 82 9.44 -14.99 -0.51
N LEU A 83 10.56 -14.38 -0.15
CA LEU A 83 11.85 -15.04 -0.14
C LEU A 83 11.85 -16.14 0.94
N PRO A 84 12.63 -17.22 0.78
CA PRO A 84 12.65 -18.30 1.77
C PRO A 84 13.01 -17.85 3.20
N HIS A 85 13.64 -16.69 3.35
CA HIS A 85 13.98 -16.12 4.65
C HIS A 85 12.85 -15.31 5.30
N GLU A 86 11.87 -14.86 4.52
CA GLU A 86 10.68 -14.13 4.99
C GLU A 86 9.58 -15.09 5.42
N LEU A 87 9.63 -16.35 4.95
CA LEU A 87 8.71 -17.39 5.37
C LEU A 87 8.92 -17.77 6.86
N PRO A 88 7.86 -18.18 7.58
CA PRO A 88 7.98 -18.69 8.93
C PRO A 88 9.01 -19.81 9.02
N ARG A 89 10.11 -19.56 9.75
CA ARG A 89 11.21 -20.52 9.93
C ARG A 89 10.99 -21.48 11.09
N PHE A 90 10.02 -21.19 11.95
CA PHE A 90 9.73 -21.95 13.15
C PHE A 90 8.24 -22.34 13.19
N PRO A 91 7.90 -23.50 13.76
CA PRO A 91 6.52 -23.86 14.03
C PRO A 91 5.82 -22.78 14.87
N PHE A 92 4.54 -22.58 14.59
CA PHE A 92 3.69 -21.67 15.36
C PHE A 92 3.78 -21.98 16.86
N GLY A 93 3.93 -20.95 17.69
CA GLY A 93 4.06 -21.08 19.14
C GLY A 93 5.48 -21.36 19.66
N THR A 94 6.48 -21.47 18.78
CA THR A 94 7.88 -21.61 19.22
C THR A 94 8.40 -20.27 19.72
N PHE A 95 8.62 -20.13 21.03
CA PHE A 95 9.28 -18.96 21.60
C PHE A 95 10.79 -19.03 21.34
N LYS A 96 11.35 -17.98 20.74
CA LYS A 96 12.79 -17.80 20.59
C LYS A 96 13.21 -16.60 21.41
N GLU A 97 14.04 -16.82 22.42
CA GLU A 97 14.62 -15.73 23.18
C GLU A 97 15.42 -14.81 22.24
N PRO A 98 15.21 -13.48 22.28
CA PRO A 98 15.99 -12.56 21.48
C PRO A 98 17.46 -12.65 21.89
N SER A 99 18.34 -12.91 20.92
CA SER A 99 19.78 -12.91 21.16
C SER A 99 20.25 -11.47 21.35
N PHE A 100 20.39 -11.03 22.60
CA PHE A 100 21.10 -9.79 22.89
C PHE A 100 22.59 -10.04 22.65
N SER A 101 23.08 -9.67 21.46
CA SER A 101 24.52 -9.60 21.23
C SER A 101 25.00 -8.32 21.94
N SER A 102 25.65 -8.47 23.10
CA SER A 102 26.36 -7.35 23.72
C SER A 102 27.42 -6.89 22.73
N LYS A 103 27.34 -5.61 22.33
CA LYS A 103 28.47 -4.93 21.69
C LYS A 103 29.64 -4.82 22.66
#